data_AF-A0A9X3LC83-F1
#
_entry.id   AF-A0A9X3LC83-F1
#
_cell.length_a   1.000
_cell.length_b   1.000
_cell.length_c   1.000
_cell.angle_alpha   90.00
_cell.angle_beta   90.00
_cell.angle_gamma   90.00
#
_symmetry.space_group_name_H-M   'P 1'
#
loop_
_entity.id
_entity.type
_entity.pdbx_description
1 polymer ?
#
loop_
_entity_poly.entity_id
_entity_poly.type
_entity_poly.pdbx_seq_one_letter_code
_entity_poly.pdbx_strand_id
1 'polypeptide(L)'
;MTYKILASIHIILFTLTALFTVNPWYFLMLSIAQLLFVPLTLQLILKLKLRMYYFVLPAFFSVIVLQITEKTSFDFILAFIYLLFTLAVAICGFIRFAKRGFTHLEEFSIDAGLMYLFMGGIWFFVYEIGLDTGFSPMLTWLTAIHFHYSSFLLPIFIGFAGRLYKPKSYPFFASIILVSPLIVAAGITFSPWLELVSVLLYIIGIYGFIVLAFRIPFKGLVQKTLILISFSALGITIIFSLLYALGNAFGVFQVSIDFMLKFHGFFNCLLFGLVGIIGWSSSTPAPLYKELNVPISHILGKFVIGEQILEPYKGDESYTGLVDDMGVYVNRENVKSTIIEFYENTTQYHLFSEVHWYPWFKPIAAVYGVISQRIQQLNLPYSSKKTEMTGDIFAVNDGRIKTRAWLRKIESDVIFVALYSSHEKGEKTYMNIALPLPFASMIGILELHEQNNGNLLLTSRGNGNSDAGIYLTFRNIVFKLPLQEHFFIDEEPNGVLFAIHRMKIFSIPFLNIDYTIVKKEN
;
A
#
# COMPACT_ATOMS: atom_id res chain seq x y z
N MET A 1 5.64 -28.52 -1.73
CA MET A 1 6.84 -28.72 -0.89
C MET A 1 6.55 -28.17 0.50
N THR A 2 6.83 -28.92 1.57
CA THR A 2 6.63 -28.44 2.94
C THR A 2 7.74 -27.45 3.32
N TYR A 3 7.47 -26.55 4.27
CA TYR A 3 8.46 -25.58 4.75
C TYR A 3 9.75 -26.27 5.26
N LYS A 4 9.63 -27.43 5.92
CA LYS A 4 10.77 -28.21 6.43
C LYS A 4 11.71 -28.67 5.31
N ILE A 5 11.16 -29.22 4.22
CA ILE A 5 11.96 -29.66 3.07
C ILE A 5 12.68 -28.48 2.43
N LEU A 6 11.98 -27.35 2.26
CA LEU A 6 12.57 -26.13 1.75
C LEU A 6 13.74 -25.65 2.63
N ALA A 7 13.54 -25.61 3.95
CA ALA A 7 14.59 -25.25 4.90
C ALA A 7 15.79 -26.17 4.80
N SER A 8 15.59 -27.49 4.75
CA SER A 8 16.68 -28.44 4.55
C SER A 8 17.47 -28.17 3.27
N ILE A 9 16.80 -27.92 2.14
CA ILE A 9 17.47 -27.60 0.87
C ILE A 9 18.33 -26.34 1.01
N HIS A 10 17.77 -25.25 1.52
CA HIS A 10 18.51 -23.98 1.65
C HIS A 10 19.65 -24.05 2.67
N ILE A 11 19.49 -24.84 3.74
CA ILE A 11 20.57 -25.11 4.70
C ILE A 11 21.71 -25.85 4.01
N ILE A 12 21.41 -26.89 3.21
CA ILE A 12 22.41 -27.64 2.46
C ILE A 12 23.11 -26.74 1.44
N LEU A 13 22.37 -25.95 0.65
CA LEU A 13 22.94 -25.03 -0.33
C LEU A 13 23.87 -23.99 0.33
N PHE A 14 23.44 -23.37 1.43
CA PHE A 14 24.28 -22.43 2.15
C PHE A 14 25.52 -23.12 2.75
N THR A 15 25.37 -24.32 3.31
CA THR A 15 26.48 -25.07 3.90
C THR A 15 27.53 -25.42 2.85
N LEU A 16 27.12 -25.91 1.68
CA LEU A 16 28.02 -26.15 0.55
C LEU A 16 28.72 -24.86 0.12
N THR A 17 27.97 -23.76 0.00
CA THR A 17 28.55 -22.45 -0.35
C THR A 17 29.60 -22.01 0.67
N ALA A 18 29.32 -22.17 1.96
CA ALA A 18 30.24 -21.80 3.03
C ALA A 18 31.50 -22.67 3.07
N LEU A 19 31.40 -23.96 2.71
CA LEU A 19 32.55 -24.87 2.65
C LEU A 19 33.47 -24.61 1.46
N PHE A 20 32.91 -24.16 0.34
CA PHE A 20 33.65 -23.94 -0.92
C PHE A 20 33.86 -22.47 -1.27
N THR A 21 33.54 -21.54 -0.35
CA THR A 21 33.71 -20.11 -0.64
C THR A 21 35.18 -19.76 -0.85
N VAL A 22 35.45 -18.98 -1.90
CA VAL A 22 36.79 -18.40 -2.16
C VAL A 22 36.92 -16.99 -1.56
N ASN A 23 35.82 -16.44 -1.07
CA ASN A 23 35.75 -15.10 -0.50
C ASN A 23 36.03 -15.11 1.02
N PRO A 24 36.44 -13.97 1.60
CA PRO A 24 36.54 -13.82 3.04
C PRO A 24 35.25 -14.21 3.79
N TRP A 25 35.40 -14.76 5.00
CA TRP A 25 34.28 -15.30 5.79
C TRP A 25 33.09 -14.33 5.95
N TYR A 26 33.33 -13.02 6.00
CA TYR A 26 32.27 -12.03 6.22
C TYR A 26 31.29 -11.93 5.04
N PHE A 27 31.69 -12.31 3.82
CA PHE A 27 30.79 -12.40 2.67
C PHE A 27 29.66 -13.41 2.86
N LEU A 28 29.90 -14.44 3.70
CA LEU A 28 28.88 -15.42 4.04
C LEU A 28 27.70 -14.81 4.80
N MET A 29 27.86 -13.65 5.45
CA MET A 29 26.76 -12.95 6.11
C MET A 29 25.74 -12.40 5.11
N LEU A 30 26.15 -11.93 3.93
CA LEU A 30 25.19 -11.59 2.88
C LEU A 30 24.64 -12.87 2.23
N SER A 31 25.51 -13.84 1.98
CA SER A 31 25.14 -15.10 1.31
C SER A 31 24.10 -15.90 2.06
N ILE A 32 24.17 -15.99 3.40
CA ILE A 32 23.13 -16.64 4.21
C ILE A 32 21.80 -15.88 4.14
N ALA A 33 21.84 -14.54 4.04
CA ALA A 33 20.63 -13.77 3.86
C ALA A 33 19.98 -14.09 2.51
N GLN A 34 20.77 -14.11 1.43
CA GLN A 34 20.32 -14.39 0.07
C GLN A 34 19.85 -15.83 -0.11
N LEU A 35 20.60 -16.80 0.43
CA LEU A 35 20.38 -18.24 0.19
C LEU A 35 19.48 -18.91 1.23
N LEU A 36 19.35 -18.37 2.43
CA LEU A 36 18.54 -18.98 3.50
C LEU A 36 17.43 -18.04 3.97
N PHE A 37 17.75 -16.80 4.33
CA PHE A 37 16.76 -15.94 5.00
C PHE A 37 15.67 -15.43 4.07
N VAL A 38 16.04 -14.95 2.88
CA VAL A 38 15.11 -14.48 1.85
C VAL A 38 14.13 -15.60 1.43
N PRO A 39 14.57 -16.77 0.94
CA PRO A 39 13.63 -17.80 0.49
C PRO A 39 12.70 -18.30 1.58
N LEU A 40 13.20 -18.51 2.79
CA LEU A 40 12.36 -18.97 3.91
C LEU A 40 11.33 -17.92 4.29
N THR A 41 11.73 -16.66 4.39
CA THR A 41 10.80 -15.56 4.69
C THR A 41 9.75 -15.39 3.60
N LEU A 42 10.12 -15.50 2.32
CA LEU A 42 9.16 -15.48 1.21
C LEU A 42 8.19 -16.65 1.29
N GLN A 43 8.62 -17.84 1.69
CA GLN A 43 7.73 -18.98 1.89
C GLN A 43 6.70 -18.73 2.99
N LEU A 44 7.09 -18.04 4.08
CA LEU A 44 6.17 -17.67 5.17
C LEU A 44 5.09 -16.66 4.73
N ILE A 45 5.38 -15.81 3.75
CA ILE A 45 4.48 -14.73 3.30
C ILE A 45 3.66 -15.12 2.08
N LEU A 46 4.33 -15.59 1.02
CA LEU A 46 3.76 -15.80 -0.31
C LEU A 46 3.27 -17.23 -0.54
N LYS A 47 3.68 -18.19 0.32
CA LYS A 47 3.39 -19.62 0.17
C LYS A 47 3.71 -20.11 -1.25
N LEU A 48 4.97 -19.92 -1.67
CA LEU A 48 5.42 -20.13 -3.05
C LEU A 48 5.02 -21.53 -3.56
N LYS A 49 4.42 -21.56 -4.75
CA LYS A 49 4.07 -22.79 -5.46
C LYS A 49 5.31 -23.33 -6.18
N LEU A 50 5.36 -24.65 -6.45
CA LEU A 50 6.50 -25.29 -7.12
C LEU A 50 6.89 -24.60 -8.44
N ARG A 51 5.91 -24.16 -9.24
CA ARG A 51 6.15 -23.44 -10.51
C ARG A 51 6.91 -22.12 -10.33
N MET A 52 6.75 -21.45 -9.19
CA MET A 52 7.46 -20.19 -8.92
C MET A 52 8.96 -20.46 -8.67
N TYR A 53 9.35 -21.67 -8.27
CA TYR A 53 10.76 -22.01 -8.04
C TYR A 53 11.59 -22.03 -9.32
N TYR A 54 10.99 -22.19 -10.51
CA TYR A 54 11.72 -22.04 -11.78
C TYR A 54 12.31 -20.64 -11.95
N PHE A 55 11.71 -19.63 -11.33
CA PHE A 55 12.21 -18.25 -11.36
C PHE A 55 13.17 -17.94 -10.20
N VAL A 56 13.05 -18.70 -9.10
CA VAL A 56 13.83 -18.47 -7.86
C VAL A 56 15.17 -19.20 -7.89
N LEU A 57 15.21 -20.43 -8.42
CA LEU A 57 16.42 -21.26 -8.45
C LEU A 57 17.59 -20.62 -9.22
N PRO A 58 17.39 -19.99 -10.40
CA PRO A 58 18.49 -19.32 -11.11
C PRO A 58 19.18 -18.23 -10.27
N ALA A 59 18.41 -17.47 -9.49
CA ALA A 59 18.96 -16.40 -8.64
C ALA A 59 19.85 -16.95 -7.52
N PHE A 60 19.42 -18.03 -6.85
CA PHE A 60 20.24 -18.65 -5.81
C PHE A 60 21.45 -19.38 -6.37
N PHE A 61 21.29 -20.07 -7.50
CA PHE A 61 22.43 -20.65 -8.21
C PHE A 61 23.46 -19.57 -8.57
N SER A 62 23.00 -18.40 -9.03
CA SER A 62 23.88 -17.27 -9.35
C SER A 62 24.68 -16.80 -8.15
N VAL A 63 24.04 -16.64 -6.98
CA VAL A 63 24.74 -16.27 -5.73
C VAL A 63 25.74 -17.35 -5.30
N ILE A 64 25.39 -18.63 -5.43
CA ILE A 64 26.30 -19.74 -5.09
C ILE A 64 27.55 -19.67 -5.98
N VAL A 65 27.39 -19.55 -7.30
CA VAL A 65 28.52 -19.47 -8.25
C VAL A 65 29.42 -18.29 -7.90
N LEU A 66 28.86 -17.09 -7.72
CA LEU A 66 29.61 -15.88 -7.31
C LEU A 66 30.42 -16.08 -6.01
N GLN A 67 29.98 -16.96 -5.12
CA GLN A 67 30.68 -17.20 -3.85
C GLN A 67 31.79 -18.25 -3.93
N ILE A 68 31.71 -19.20 -4.87
CA ILE A 68 32.63 -20.35 -4.98
C ILE A 68 33.63 -20.21 -6.14
N THR A 69 33.44 -19.24 -7.04
CA THR A 69 34.36 -18.96 -8.14
C THR A 69 35.11 -17.65 -7.91
N GLU A 70 36.33 -17.57 -8.42
CA GLU A 70 37.05 -16.29 -8.53
C GLU A 70 36.32 -15.35 -9.49
N LYS A 71 36.66 -14.05 -9.44
CA LYS A 71 36.00 -13.01 -10.25
C LYS A 71 36.11 -13.33 -11.75
N THR A 72 34.97 -13.39 -12.44
CA THR A 72 34.90 -13.71 -13.87
C THR A 72 34.24 -12.60 -14.69
N SER A 73 34.36 -12.66 -16.01
CA SER A 73 33.64 -11.78 -16.93
C SER A 73 32.12 -12.01 -16.96
N PHE A 74 31.63 -13.11 -16.37
CA PHE A 74 30.20 -13.46 -16.34
C PHE A 74 29.49 -13.03 -15.06
N ASP A 75 30.22 -12.50 -14.08
CA ASP A 75 29.68 -12.14 -12.76
C ASP A 75 28.53 -11.12 -12.87
N PHE A 76 28.60 -10.21 -13.85
CA PHE A 76 27.52 -9.27 -14.11
C PHE A 76 26.21 -9.96 -14.48
N ILE A 77 26.25 -11.07 -15.24
CA ILE A 77 25.05 -11.82 -15.64
C ILE A 77 24.46 -12.49 -14.40
N LEU A 78 25.30 -13.13 -13.59
CA LEU A 78 24.88 -13.82 -12.36
C LEU A 78 24.26 -12.83 -11.36
N ALA A 79 24.91 -11.70 -11.14
CA ALA A 79 24.41 -10.64 -10.27
C ALA A 79 23.11 -10.02 -10.83
N PHE A 80 23.00 -9.86 -12.14
CA PHE A 80 21.78 -9.36 -12.80
C PHE A 80 20.60 -10.32 -12.64
N ILE A 81 20.82 -11.64 -12.71
CA ILE A 81 19.78 -12.64 -12.44
C ILE A 81 19.25 -12.48 -11.00
N TYR A 82 20.14 -12.28 -10.03
CA TYR A 82 19.73 -12.00 -8.64
C TYR A 82 18.93 -10.69 -8.53
N LEU A 83 19.36 -9.63 -9.22
CA LEU A 83 18.65 -8.36 -9.28
C LEU A 83 17.23 -8.52 -9.82
N LEU A 84 17.04 -9.24 -10.94
CA LEU A 84 15.72 -9.52 -11.50
C LEU A 84 14.81 -10.30 -10.54
N PHE A 85 15.37 -11.24 -9.78
CA PHE A 85 14.62 -11.93 -8.74
C PHE A 85 14.16 -10.96 -7.65
N THR A 86 15.03 -10.10 -7.13
CA THR A 86 14.63 -9.10 -6.12
C THR A 86 13.61 -8.09 -6.65
N LEU A 87 13.66 -7.74 -7.94
CA LEU A 87 12.65 -6.92 -8.62
C LEU A 87 11.30 -7.62 -8.64
N ALA A 88 11.25 -8.91 -8.98
CA ALA A 88 10.02 -9.69 -8.97
C ALA A 88 9.41 -9.77 -7.55
N VAL A 89 10.25 -9.88 -6.51
CA VAL A 89 9.80 -9.83 -5.11
C VAL A 89 9.23 -8.45 -4.76
N ALA A 90 9.89 -7.36 -5.19
CA ALA A 90 9.39 -6.01 -4.97
C ALA A 90 8.07 -5.74 -5.69
N ILE A 91 7.88 -6.24 -6.92
CA ILE A 91 6.60 -6.18 -7.64
C ILE A 91 5.51 -6.93 -6.85
N CYS A 92 5.83 -8.09 -6.27
CA CYS A 92 4.90 -8.80 -5.39
C CYS A 92 4.52 -7.96 -4.15
N GLY A 93 5.51 -7.33 -3.50
CA GLY A 93 5.30 -6.40 -2.40
C GLY A 93 4.40 -5.23 -2.79
N PHE A 94 4.68 -4.59 -3.92
CA PHE A 94 3.90 -3.48 -4.44
C PHE A 94 2.45 -3.87 -4.75
N ILE A 95 2.21 -5.00 -5.42
CA ILE A 95 0.85 -5.49 -5.71
C ILE A 95 0.07 -5.75 -4.42
N ARG A 96 0.70 -6.34 -3.41
CA ARG A 96 0.09 -6.59 -2.10
C ARG A 96 -0.25 -5.29 -1.38
N PHE A 97 0.69 -4.36 -1.35
CA PHE A 97 0.47 -3.02 -0.79
C PHE A 97 -0.68 -2.33 -1.50
N ALA A 98 -0.69 -2.33 -2.83
CA ALA A 98 -1.67 -1.59 -3.60
C ALA A 98 -3.11 -2.13 -3.41
N LYS A 99 -3.28 -3.45 -3.18
CA LYS A 99 -4.57 -4.04 -2.81
C LYS A 99 -5.11 -3.58 -1.44
N ARG A 100 -4.23 -3.14 -0.54
CA ARG A 100 -4.55 -2.89 0.88
C ARG A 100 -4.48 -1.41 1.26
N GLY A 101 -3.60 -0.66 0.61
CA GLY A 101 -3.23 0.70 0.99
C GLY A 101 -2.52 0.78 2.34
N PHE A 102 -2.49 1.98 2.91
CA PHE A 102 -1.83 2.28 4.19
C PHE A 102 -2.69 1.97 5.43
N THR A 103 -3.90 1.43 5.27
CA THR A 103 -4.82 1.20 6.41
C THR A 103 -4.31 0.12 7.36
N HIS A 104 -3.56 -0.86 6.85
CA HIS A 104 -3.00 -1.96 7.60
C HIS A 104 -1.49 -1.84 7.66
N LEU A 105 -0.97 -1.02 8.58
CA LEU A 105 0.46 -0.75 8.67
C LEU A 105 1.29 -2.02 8.91
N GLU A 106 0.73 -3.03 9.58
CA GLU A 106 1.38 -4.33 9.76
C GLU A 106 1.58 -5.08 8.44
N GLU A 107 0.62 -4.97 7.51
CA GLU A 107 0.75 -5.55 6.18
C GLU A 107 1.68 -4.71 5.33
N PHE A 108 1.56 -3.38 5.40
CA PHE A 108 2.48 -2.48 4.72
C PHE A 108 3.92 -2.70 5.17
N SER A 109 4.18 -3.02 6.45
CA SER A 109 5.53 -3.31 6.94
C SER A 109 6.14 -4.54 6.24
N ILE A 110 5.34 -5.58 6.04
CA ILE A 110 5.75 -6.79 5.29
C ILE A 110 5.99 -6.43 3.82
N ASP A 111 5.04 -5.72 3.21
CA ASP A 111 5.08 -5.36 1.81
C ASP A 111 6.27 -4.41 1.50
N ALA A 112 6.57 -3.47 2.41
CA ALA A 112 7.75 -2.61 2.38
C ALA A 112 9.05 -3.40 2.49
N GLY A 113 9.10 -4.42 3.37
CA GLY A 113 10.24 -5.33 3.43
C GLY A 113 10.51 -6.00 2.08
N LEU A 114 9.47 -6.52 1.42
CA LEU A 114 9.59 -7.11 0.08
C LEU A 114 10.09 -6.09 -0.96
N MET A 115 9.67 -4.83 -0.89
CA MET A 115 10.12 -3.77 -1.80
C MET A 115 11.57 -3.36 -1.53
N TYR A 116 11.96 -3.21 -0.26
CA TYR A 116 13.33 -2.86 0.12
C TYR A 116 14.36 -3.92 -0.25
N LEU A 117 13.97 -5.18 -0.39
CA LEU A 117 14.87 -6.23 -0.89
C LEU A 117 15.44 -5.89 -2.28
N PHE A 118 14.67 -5.21 -3.14
CA PHE A 118 15.16 -4.78 -4.45
C PHE A 118 16.31 -3.77 -4.35
N MET A 119 16.28 -2.86 -3.36
CA MET A 119 17.42 -1.99 -3.08
C MET A 119 18.66 -2.82 -2.68
N GLY A 120 18.48 -3.86 -1.88
CA GLY A 120 19.55 -4.82 -1.57
C GLY A 120 20.12 -5.51 -2.81
N GLY A 121 19.26 -5.91 -3.74
CA GLY A 121 19.66 -6.45 -5.04
C GLY A 121 20.42 -5.44 -5.91
N ILE A 122 20.00 -4.17 -5.94
CA ILE A 122 20.71 -3.11 -6.67
C ILE A 122 22.12 -2.93 -6.11
N TRP A 123 22.25 -2.76 -4.79
CA TRP A 123 23.57 -2.54 -4.16
C TRP A 123 24.47 -3.77 -4.29
N PHE A 124 23.91 -4.98 -4.25
CA PHE A 124 24.66 -6.21 -4.55
C PHE A 124 25.14 -6.22 -6.00
N PHE A 125 24.28 -5.92 -6.97
CA PHE A 125 24.65 -5.85 -8.39
C PHE A 125 25.75 -4.82 -8.65
N VAL A 126 25.60 -3.61 -8.11
CA VAL A 126 26.58 -2.53 -8.19
C VAL A 126 27.93 -2.95 -7.62
N TYR A 127 27.94 -3.66 -6.49
CA TYR A 127 29.15 -4.21 -5.88
C TYR A 127 29.85 -5.22 -6.80
N GLU A 128 29.11 -6.21 -7.33
CA GLU A 128 29.68 -7.28 -8.16
C GLU A 128 30.31 -6.75 -9.46
N ILE A 129 29.66 -5.78 -10.11
CA ILE A 129 30.21 -5.18 -11.34
C ILE A 129 31.32 -4.16 -11.08
N GLY A 130 31.56 -3.79 -9.81
CA GLY A 130 32.56 -2.79 -9.43
C GLY A 130 32.24 -1.38 -9.94
N LEU A 131 30.95 -1.01 -10.00
CA LEU A 131 30.54 0.33 -10.42
C LEU A 131 30.93 1.34 -9.35
N ASP A 132 31.63 2.41 -9.77
CA ASP A 132 31.98 3.51 -8.87
C ASP A 132 30.74 4.31 -8.48
N THR A 133 30.42 4.28 -7.19
CA THR A 133 29.31 5.03 -6.59
C THR A 133 29.77 6.25 -5.80
N GLY A 134 31.08 6.51 -5.74
CA GLY A 134 31.70 7.45 -4.80
C GLY A 134 31.89 6.87 -3.39
N PHE A 135 31.42 5.65 -3.12
CA PHE A 135 31.67 4.92 -1.87
C PHE A 135 32.71 3.82 -2.05
N SER A 136 33.37 3.42 -0.96
CA SER A 136 34.26 2.26 -0.99
C SER A 136 33.51 0.98 -1.38
N PRO A 137 34.16 0.00 -2.01
CA PRO A 137 33.53 -1.29 -2.31
C PRO A 137 32.94 -1.96 -1.06
N MET A 138 33.61 -1.81 0.08
CA MET A 138 33.14 -2.33 1.36
C MET A 138 31.83 -1.65 1.82
N LEU A 139 31.73 -0.32 1.70
CA LEU A 139 30.48 0.40 2.04
C LEU A 139 29.35 0.02 1.08
N THR A 140 29.64 -0.15 -0.21
CA THR A 140 28.68 -0.59 -1.23
C THR A 140 28.10 -1.97 -0.85
N TRP A 141 28.96 -2.93 -0.51
CA TRP A 141 28.55 -4.25 -0.04
C TRP A 141 27.80 -4.20 1.30
N LEU A 142 28.26 -3.37 2.24
CA LEU A 142 27.59 -3.16 3.53
C LEU A 142 26.17 -2.61 3.32
N THR A 143 25.97 -1.70 2.39
CA THR A 143 24.63 -1.21 2.06
C THR A 143 23.73 -2.34 1.56
N ALA A 144 24.25 -3.23 0.70
CA ALA A 144 23.50 -4.39 0.23
C ALA A 144 23.04 -5.29 1.39
N ILE A 145 23.93 -5.63 2.33
CA ILE A 145 23.56 -6.47 3.48
C ILE A 145 22.56 -5.77 4.41
N HIS A 146 22.67 -4.46 4.64
CA HIS A 146 21.68 -3.73 5.46
C HIS A 146 20.26 -3.81 4.87
N PHE A 147 20.12 -3.75 3.55
CA PHE A 147 18.81 -3.90 2.88
C PHE A 147 18.25 -5.33 2.97
N HIS A 148 19.09 -6.37 3.09
CA HIS A 148 18.64 -7.75 3.29
C HIS A 148 18.26 -8.06 4.75
N TYR A 149 18.81 -7.33 5.72
CA TYR A 149 18.51 -7.53 7.14
C TYR A 149 17.59 -6.46 7.69
N SER A 150 18.12 -5.25 7.87
CA SER A 150 17.45 -4.14 8.54
C SER A 150 16.25 -3.62 7.74
N SER A 151 16.27 -3.72 6.40
CA SER A 151 15.19 -3.22 5.54
C SER A 151 14.31 -4.32 4.94
N PHE A 152 14.70 -5.59 5.00
CA PHE A 152 13.84 -6.72 4.58
C PHE A 152 13.31 -7.52 5.77
N LEU A 153 14.19 -8.14 6.58
CA LEU A 153 13.75 -8.98 7.69
C LEU A 153 13.06 -8.20 8.80
N LEU A 154 13.61 -7.05 9.22
CA LEU A 154 13.03 -6.31 10.35
C LEU A 154 11.61 -5.81 10.03
N PRO A 155 11.32 -5.14 8.90
CA PRO A 155 9.96 -4.76 8.52
C PRO A 155 8.97 -5.93 8.50
N ILE A 156 9.41 -7.10 8.04
CA ILE A 156 8.59 -8.31 8.02
C ILE A 156 8.31 -8.80 9.45
N PHE A 157 9.32 -8.85 10.32
CA PHE A 157 9.15 -9.30 11.71
C PHE A 157 8.24 -8.37 12.50
N ILE A 158 8.37 -7.06 12.33
CA ILE A 158 7.47 -6.09 12.98
C ILE A 158 6.06 -6.12 12.40
N GLY A 159 5.91 -6.50 11.13
CA GLY A 159 4.62 -6.77 10.51
C GLY A 159 3.96 -8.03 11.09
N PHE A 160 4.72 -9.10 11.29
CA PHE A 160 4.23 -10.29 12.02
C PHE A 160 3.86 -9.98 13.46
N ALA A 161 4.65 -9.16 14.17
CA ALA A 161 4.29 -8.66 15.50
C ALA A 161 2.97 -7.88 15.47
N GLY A 162 2.77 -7.00 14.48
CA GLY A 162 1.54 -6.25 14.26
C GLY A 162 0.34 -7.13 13.86
N ARG A 163 0.53 -8.32 13.31
CA ARG A 163 -0.59 -9.26 13.13
C ARG A 163 -1.07 -9.85 14.46
N LEU A 164 -0.22 -9.90 15.49
CA LEU A 164 -0.55 -10.48 16.79
C LEU A 164 -0.96 -9.44 17.85
N TYR A 165 -0.36 -8.24 17.83
CA TYR A 165 -0.59 -7.21 18.85
C TYR A 165 -0.37 -5.79 18.29
N LYS A 166 -1.42 -4.95 18.32
CA LYS A 166 -1.39 -3.56 17.81
C LYS A 166 -1.94 -2.56 18.82
N PRO A 167 -1.18 -2.22 19.88
CA PRO A 167 -1.53 -1.10 20.74
C PRO A 167 -1.39 0.23 19.98
N LYS A 168 -1.93 1.32 20.54
CA LYS A 168 -1.86 2.67 19.95
C LYS A 168 -0.45 3.16 19.64
N SER A 169 0.57 2.63 20.31
CA SER A 169 1.99 2.95 20.07
C SER A 169 2.62 2.21 18.89
N TYR A 170 2.01 1.10 18.42
CA TYR A 170 2.54 0.31 17.30
C TYR A 170 2.77 1.14 16.04
N PRO A 171 1.80 1.96 15.56
CA PRO A 171 2.00 2.73 14.34
C PRO A 171 3.19 3.69 14.39
N PHE A 172 3.46 4.27 15.56
CA PHE A 172 4.59 5.17 15.77
C PHE A 172 5.92 4.44 15.59
N PHE A 173 6.13 3.33 16.33
CA PHE A 173 7.37 2.55 16.23
C PHE A 173 7.57 1.92 14.85
N ALA A 174 6.49 1.38 14.26
CA ALA A 174 6.56 0.80 12.91
C ALA A 174 6.94 1.85 11.87
N SER A 175 6.33 3.03 11.90
CA SER A 175 6.65 4.11 10.95
C SER A 175 8.10 4.56 11.04
N ILE A 176 8.64 4.66 12.27
CA ILE A 176 10.07 4.96 12.48
C ILE A 176 10.94 3.91 11.79
N ILE A 177 10.72 2.62 12.06
CA ILE A 177 11.52 1.53 11.46
C ILE A 177 11.43 1.54 9.93
N LEU A 178 10.26 1.85 9.36
CA LEU A 178 10.07 1.83 7.91
C LEU A 178 10.75 3.01 7.19
N VAL A 179 10.83 4.18 7.83
CA VAL A 179 11.43 5.38 7.22
C VAL A 179 12.93 5.47 7.49
N SER A 180 13.40 4.96 8.63
CA SER A 180 14.81 5.08 9.05
C SER A 180 15.85 4.62 8.02
N PRO A 181 15.70 3.51 7.27
CA PRO A 181 16.68 3.13 6.25
C PRO A 181 16.96 4.23 5.21
N LEU A 182 15.94 4.99 4.83
CA LEU A 182 16.08 6.11 3.89
C LEU A 182 16.84 7.29 4.52
N ILE A 183 16.58 7.57 5.80
CA ILE A 183 17.28 8.63 6.54
C ILE A 183 18.74 8.25 6.80
N VAL A 184 19.01 6.99 7.15
CA VAL A 184 20.39 6.48 7.34
C VAL A 184 21.18 6.61 6.04
N ALA A 185 20.62 6.18 4.91
CA ALA A 185 21.27 6.30 3.60
C ALA A 185 21.57 7.77 3.26
N ALA A 186 20.63 8.68 3.52
CA ALA A 186 20.84 10.11 3.36
C ALA A 186 21.91 10.64 4.34
N GLY A 187 21.96 10.15 5.57
CA GLY A 187 22.96 10.52 6.57
C GLY A 187 24.38 10.17 6.15
N ILE A 188 24.59 8.93 5.71
CA ILE A 188 25.89 8.46 5.20
C ILE A 188 26.35 9.28 3.98
N THR A 189 25.41 9.73 3.14
CA THR A 189 25.72 10.46 1.91
C THR A 189 25.98 11.95 2.16
N PHE A 190 25.21 12.59 3.04
CA PHE A 190 25.15 14.05 3.13
C PHE A 190 25.57 14.64 4.48
N SER A 191 25.40 13.94 5.61
CA SER A 191 25.67 14.53 6.94
C SER A 191 25.80 13.49 8.07
N PRO A 192 26.94 13.45 8.79
CA PRO A 192 27.12 12.63 9.99
C PRO A 192 26.12 12.94 11.12
N TRP A 193 25.61 14.17 11.21
CA TRP A 193 24.57 14.53 12.17
C TRP A 193 23.22 13.89 11.83
N LEU A 194 22.92 13.82 10.53
CA LEU A 194 21.73 13.12 10.05
C LEU A 194 21.86 11.61 10.27
N GLU A 195 23.05 11.05 10.08
CA GLU A 195 23.36 9.66 10.45
C GLU A 195 23.08 9.42 11.95
N LEU A 196 23.60 10.24 12.86
CA LEU A 196 23.36 10.09 14.30
C LEU A 196 21.88 10.15 14.67
N VAL A 197 21.14 11.15 14.16
CA VAL A 197 19.69 11.28 14.40
C VAL A 197 18.95 10.05 13.88
N SER A 198 19.32 9.54 12.71
CA SER A 198 18.69 8.35 12.12
C SER A 198 18.87 7.09 12.98
N VAL A 199 20.06 6.90 13.56
CA VAL A 199 20.36 5.78 14.47
C VAL A 199 19.57 5.93 15.78
N LEU A 200 19.47 7.13 16.35
CA LEU A 200 18.66 7.38 17.54
C LEU A 200 17.18 7.09 17.32
N LEU A 201 16.63 7.51 16.17
CA LEU A 201 15.26 7.13 15.78
C LEU A 201 15.13 5.60 15.69
N TYR A 202 16.09 4.93 15.04
CA TYR A 202 16.07 3.48 14.91
C TYR A 202 16.08 2.75 16.25
N ILE A 203 16.86 3.24 17.23
CA ILE A 203 16.89 2.75 18.61
C ILE A 203 15.49 2.88 19.25
N ILE A 204 14.83 4.02 19.12
CA ILE A 204 13.46 4.21 19.64
C ILE A 204 12.50 3.17 19.05
N GLY A 205 12.57 2.94 17.73
CA GLY A 205 11.78 1.91 17.05
C GLY A 205 12.06 0.50 17.57
N ILE A 206 13.34 0.11 17.64
CA ILE A 206 13.77 -1.24 18.06
C ILE A 206 13.37 -1.51 19.51
N TYR A 207 13.70 -0.60 20.44
CA TYR A 207 13.34 -0.77 21.85
C TYR A 207 11.83 -0.74 22.06
N GLY A 208 11.10 0.08 21.28
CA GLY A 208 9.64 0.01 21.20
C GLY A 208 9.16 -1.40 20.87
N PHE A 209 9.72 -2.03 19.83
CA PHE A 209 9.36 -3.40 19.45
C PHE A 209 9.79 -4.47 20.46
N ILE A 210 10.92 -4.29 21.16
CA ILE A 210 11.30 -5.18 22.28
C ILE A 210 10.22 -5.14 23.37
N VAL A 211 9.81 -3.95 23.80
CA VAL A 211 8.76 -3.77 24.82
C VAL A 211 7.42 -4.35 24.34
N LEU A 212 7.06 -4.11 23.07
CA LEU A 212 5.87 -4.70 22.47
C LEU A 212 5.94 -6.22 22.44
N ALA A 213 7.08 -6.81 22.09
CA ALA A 213 7.27 -8.24 22.00
C ALA A 213 7.01 -8.97 23.32
N PHE A 214 7.36 -8.36 24.47
CA PHE A 214 7.02 -8.93 25.78
C PHE A 214 5.51 -9.03 26.06
N ARG A 215 4.69 -8.21 25.38
CA ARG A 215 3.23 -8.14 25.53
C ARG A 215 2.48 -8.93 24.47
N ILE A 216 3.16 -9.46 23.44
CA ILE A 216 2.52 -10.24 22.39
C ILE A 216 1.97 -11.56 22.96
N PRO A 217 0.70 -11.90 22.69
CA PRO A 217 0.13 -13.20 23.04
C PRO A 217 0.60 -14.27 22.04
N PHE A 218 1.85 -14.71 22.15
CA PHE A 218 2.38 -15.78 21.30
C PHE A 218 1.67 -17.12 21.54
N LYS A 219 1.60 -17.96 20.49
CA LYS A 219 0.93 -19.26 20.55
C LYS A 219 1.66 -20.27 21.45
N GLY A 220 2.96 -20.10 21.67
CA GLY A 220 3.76 -21.02 22.50
C GLY A 220 5.04 -20.40 23.06
N LEU A 221 5.58 -21.01 24.11
CA LEU A 221 6.77 -20.52 24.83
C LEU A 221 8.02 -20.50 23.94
N VAL A 222 8.22 -21.52 23.11
CA VAL A 222 9.37 -21.58 22.19
C VAL A 222 9.36 -20.40 21.22
N GLN A 223 8.21 -20.10 20.61
CA GLN A 223 8.07 -18.93 19.72
C GLN A 223 8.41 -17.64 20.48
N LYS A 224 7.79 -17.44 21.65
CA LYS A 224 8.04 -16.26 22.49
C LYS A 224 9.52 -16.07 22.78
N THR A 225 10.20 -17.12 23.26
CA THR A 225 11.61 -17.05 23.64
C THR A 225 12.50 -16.72 22.45
N LEU A 226 12.31 -17.39 21.30
CA LEU A 226 13.11 -17.14 20.10
C LEU A 226 12.92 -15.71 19.58
N ILE A 227 11.69 -15.20 19.53
CA ILE A 227 11.43 -13.82 19.07
C ILE A 227 12.00 -12.78 20.05
N LEU A 228 11.93 -13.02 21.36
CA LEU A 228 12.54 -12.12 22.35
C LEU A 228 14.07 -12.12 22.25
N ILE A 229 14.70 -13.28 22.04
CA ILE A 229 16.14 -13.37 21.78
C ILE A 229 16.51 -12.58 20.52
N SER A 230 15.75 -12.76 19.43
CA SER A 230 15.99 -12.07 18.16
C SER A 230 15.92 -10.55 18.28
N PHE A 231 14.85 -10.00 18.86
CA PHE A 231 14.74 -8.56 19.05
C PHE A 231 15.72 -8.01 20.09
N SER A 232 15.99 -8.74 21.17
CA SER A 232 16.96 -8.28 22.19
C SER A 232 18.38 -8.27 21.63
N ALA A 233 18.76 -9.24 20.80
CA ALA A 233 20.04 -9.23 20.12
C ALA A 233 20.19 -7.98 19.23
N LEU A 234 19.17 -7.64 18.46
CA LEU A 234 19.16 -6.41 17.67
C LEU A 234 19.25 -5.14 18.55
N GLY A 235 18.57 -5.13 19.71
CA GLY A 235 18.65 -4.04 20.68
C GLY A 235 20.03 -3.86 21.32
N ILE A 236 20.78 -4.95 21.50
CA ILE A 236 22.16 -4.88 22.00
C ILE A 236 23.10 -4.43 20.89
N THR A 237 23.00 -5.02 19.70
CA THR A 237 23.93 -4.74 18.59
C THR A 237 23.78 -3.34 18.00
N ILE A 238 22.61 -2.70 18.09
CA ILE A 238 22.41 -1.33 17.62
C ILE A 238 23.20 -0.30 18.44
N ILE A 239 23.60 -0.63 19.67
CA ILE A 239 24.48 0.23 20.49
C ILE A 239 25.85 0.41 19.79
N PHE A 240 26.33 -0.61 19.08
CA PHE A 240 27.58 -0.50 18.32
C PHE A 240 27.44 0.46 17.12
N SER A 241 26.27 0.50 16.47
CA SER A 241 25.97 1.49 15.44
C SER A 241 25.87 2.91 16.00
N LEU A 242 25.36 3.07 17.24
CA LEU A 242 25.37 4.35 17.93
C LEU A 242 26.79 4.82 18.22
N LEU A 243 27.66 3.93 18.70
CA LEU A 243 29.07 4.25 18.91
C LEU A 243 29.74 4.66 17.60
N TYR A 244 29.49 3.95 16.50
CA TYR A 244 29.99 4.31 15.17
C TYR A 244 29.53 5.72 14.74
N ALA A 245 28.23 6.00 14.83
CA ALA A 245 27.67 7.31 14.45
C ALA A 245 28.15 8.46 15.35
N LEU A 246 28.33 8.22 16.66
CA LEU A 246 28.93 9.19 17.57
C LEU A 246 30.39 9.48 17.22
N GLY A 247 31.16 8.44 16.89
CA GLY A 247 32.54 8.59 16.42
C GLY A 247 32.63 9.47 15.16
N ASN A 248 31.75 9.25 14.18
CA ASN A 248 31.68 10.07 12.96
C ASN A 248 31.21 11.50 13.21
N ALA A 249 30.18 11.70 14.04
CA ALA A 249 29.60 13.02 14.27
C ALA A 249 30.51 13.94 15.12
N PHE A 250 31.18 13.39 16.11
CA PHE A 250 32.01 14.16 17.05
C PHE A 250 33.52 14.05 16.76
N GLY A 251 33.96 13.10 15.93
CA GLY A 251 35.37 12.91 15.58
C GLY A 251 36.26 12.46 16.74
N VAL A 252 35.67 11.92 17.82
CA VAL A 252 36.37 11.64 19.09
C VAL A 252 37.01 10.25 19.17
N PHE A 253 36.48 9.28 18.42
CA PHE A 253 37.02 7.92 18.34
C PHE A 253 36.55 7.26 17.04
N GLN A 254 37.22 6.19 16.61
CA GLN A 254 36.86 5.45 15.40
C GLN A 254 36.47 4.02 15.76
N VAL A 255 35.32 3.58 15.27
CA VAL A 255 34.88 2.18 15.34
C VAL A 255 35.27 1.51 14.02
N SER A 256 36.10 0.47 14.08
CA SER A 256 36.58 -0.20 12.87
C SER A 256 35.46 -1.01 12.18
N ILE A 257 35.58 -1.18 10.87
CA ILE A 257 34.67 -2.02 10.10
C ILE A 257 34.76 -3.48 10.57
N ASP A 258 35.95 -3.99 10.90
CA ASP A 258 36.13 -5.35 11.44
C ASP A 258 35.36 -5.55 12.76
N PHE A 259 35.39 -4.56 13.66
CA PHE A 259 34.58 -4.58 14.88
C PHE A 259 33.09 -4.64 14.56
N MET A 260 32.61 -3.80 13.62
CA MET A 260 31.21 -3.82 13.19
C MET A 260 30.82 -5.16 12.57
N LEU A 261 31.66 -5.78 11.74
CA LEU A 261 31.37 -7.11 11.17
C LEU A 261 31.25 -8.19 12.26
N LYS A 262 32.15 -8.20 13.25
CA LYS A 262 32.18 -9.24 14.30
C LYS A 262 31.08 -9.07 15.35
N PHE A 263 30.81 -7.86 15.80
CA PHE A 263 29.91 -7.63 16.93
C PHE A 263 28.52 -7.20 16.51
N HIS A 264 28.39 -6.38 15.46
CA HIS A 264 27.10 -5.99 14.93
C HIS A 264 26.61 -6.99 13.87
N GLY A 265 27.40 -7.24 12.83
CA GLY A 265 27.03 -8.09 11.69
C GLY A 265 26.78 -9.56 12.07
N PHE A 266 27.77 -10.24 12.63
CA PHE A 266 27.69 -11.68 12.93
C PHE A 266 26.58 -12.02 13.93
N PHE A 267 26.43 -11.25 15.00
CA PHE A 267 25.34 -11.48 15.97
C PHE A 267 23.96 -11.16 15.38
N ASN A 268 23.84 -10.13 14.53
CA ASN A 268 22.58 -9.90 13.82
C ASN A 268 22.28 -11.00 12.80
N CYS A 269 23.30 -11.59 12.20
CA CYS A 269 23.15 -12.75 11.34
C CYS A 269 22.58 -13.96 12.10
N LEU A 270 23.21 -14.33 13.21
CA LEU A 270 22.87 -15.54 13.97
C LEU A 270 21.64 -15.35 14.87
N LEU A 271 21.64 -14.32 15.72
CA LEU A 271 20.61 -14.15 16.75
C LEU A 271 19.42 -13.35 16.25
N PHE A 272 19.62 -12.28 15.50
CA PHE A 272 18.46 -11.55 14.95
C PHE A 272 17.83 -12.31 13.77
N GLY A 273 18.60 -12.60 12.73
CA GLY A 273 18.13 -13.23 11.50
C GLY A 273 17.69 -14.68 11.67
N LEU A 274 18.63 -15.59 11.96
CA LEU A 274 18.35 -17.03 11.99
C LEU A 274 17.34 -17.40 13.09
N VAL A 275 17.59 -17.01 14.34
CA VAL A 275 16.67 -17.31 15.46
C VAL A 275 15.30 -16.64 15.25
N GLY A 276 15.25 -15.44 14.68
CA GLY A 276 14.01 -14.75 14.32
C GLY A 276 13.17 -15.52 13.29
N ILE A 277 13.80 -16.00 12.21
CA ILE A 277 13.11 -16.83 11.20
C ILE A 277 12.59 -18.13 11.80
N ILE A 278 13.40 -18.82 12.61
CA ILE A 278 12.98 -20.05 13.30
C ILE A 278 11.76 -19.74 14.18
N GLY A 279 11.82 -18.68 14.99
CA GLY A 279 10.72 -18.22 15.82
C GLY A 279 9.44 -17.95 15.03
N TRP A 280 9.51 -17.16 13.95
CA TRP A 280 8.34 -16.82 13.14
C TRP A 280 7.81 -17.99 12.31
N SER A 281 8.66 -18.95 11.94
CA SER A 281 8.26 -20.15 11.21
C SER A 281 7.49 -21.17 12.07
N SER A 282 7.69 -21.15 13.40
CA SER A 282 7.02 -22.07 14.31
C SER A 282 5.49 -21.91 14.33
N SER A 283 5.01 -20.66 14.23
CA SER A 283 3.61 -20.31 14.10
C SER A 283 3.48 -18.93 13.44
N THR A 284 3.55 -18.91 12.11
CA THR A 284 3.45 -17.67 11.35
C THR A 284 2.05 -17.05 11.47
N PRO A 285 1.92 -15.79 11.91
CA PRO A 285 0.62 -15.17 12.08
C PRO A 285 -0.06 -14.91 10.72
N ALA A 286 -1.33 -15.28 10.62
CA ALA A 286 -2.15 -15.06 9.43
C ALA A 286 -2.44 -13.55 9.24
N PRO A 287 -2.57 -13.07 7.99
CA PRO A 287 -3.01 -11.70 7.74
C PRO A 287 -4.41 -11.47 8.32
N LEU A 288 -4.62 -10.32 8.95
CA LEU A 288 -5.95 -9.89 9.43
C LEU A 288 -6.78 -9.25 8.31
N TYR A 289 -6.13 -8.85 7.22
CA TYR A 289 -6.77 -8.29 6.04
C TYR A 289 -7.62 -9.33 5.30
N LYS A 290 -8.87 -8.98 5.00
CA LYS A 290 -9.75 -9.73 4.10
C LYS A 290 -9.69 -9.10 2.72
N GLU A 291 -9.52 -9.90 1.67
CA GLU A 291 -9.58 -9.41 0.30
C GLU A 291 -10.97 -8.81 0.02
N LEU A 292 -10.96 -7.66 -0.65
CA LEU A 292 -12.19 -7.01 -1.09
C LEU A 292 -12.82 -7.84 -2.21
N ASN A 293 -13.99 -8.41 -1.95
CA ASN A 293 -14.78 -9.15 -2.94
C ASN A 293 -16.06 -8.38 -3.21
N VAL A 294 -15.95 -7.34 -4.03
CA VAL A 294 -17.06 -6.45 -4.39
C VAL A 294 -17.32 -6.55 -5.88
N PRO A 295 -18.58 -6.42 -6.32
CA PRO A 295 -18.90 -6.37 -7.73
C PRO A 295 -18.27 -5.10 -8.33
N ILE A 296 -17.48 -5.27 -9.38
CA ILE A 296 -16.77 -4.20 -10.08
C ILE A 296 -17.33 -4.05 -11.50
N SER A 297 -17.40 -2.81 -11.97
CA SER A 297 -17.79 -2.54 -13.35
C SER A 297 -16.77 -3.12 -14.33
N HIS A 298 -17.24 -3.75 -15.39
CA HIS A 298 -16.41 -4.24 -16.49
C HIS A 298 -16.17 -3.18 -17.58
N ILE A 299 -16.83 -2.01 -17.47
CA ILE A 299 -16.66 -0.92 -18.42
C ILE A 299 -15.35 -0.19 -18.10
N LEU A 300 -14.38 -0.34 -18.99
CA LEU A 300 -13.12 0.39 -18.97
C LEU A 300 -13.13 1.45 -20.07
N GLY A 301 -12.71 2.66 -19.72
CA GLY A 301 -12.60 3.75 -20.68
C GLY A 301 -11.47 3.58 -21.68
N LYS A 302 -11.57 4.28 -22.80
CA LYS A 302 -10.44 4.55 -23.70
C LYS A 302 -9.84 5.93 -23.34
N PHE A 303 -9.17 6.59 -24.28
CA PHE A 303 -8.63 7.93 -24.05
C PHE A 303 -9.69 9.00 -23.81
N VAL A 304 -10.83 8.89 -24.52
CA VAL A 304 -12.02 9.72 -24.32
C VAL A 304 -13.11 8.82 -23.77
N ILE A 305 -13.72 9.25 -22.67
CA ILE A 305 -14.86 8.60 -22.03
C ILE A 305 -16.12 9.09 -22.73
N GLY A 306 -16.50 10.34 -22.47
CA GLY A 306 -17.65 10.99 -23.10
C GLY A 306 -18.95 10.21 -22.94
N GLU A 307 -20.00 10.66 -23.61
CA GLU A 307 -21.28 9.91 -23.62
C GLU A 307 -21.20 8.63 -24.45
N GLN A 308 -20.29 8.56 -25.44
CA GLN A 308 -20.21 7.42 -26.36
C GLN A 308 -19.75 6.13 -25.68
N ILE A 309 -19.15 6.20 -24.49
CA ILE A 309 -18.80 5.01 -23.71
C ILE A 309 -20.02 4.16 -23.34
N LEU A 310 -21.22 4.76 -23.30
CA LEU A 310 -22.44 4.08 -22.88
C LEU A 310 -23.08 3.25 -24.02
N GLU A 311 -22.88 3.63 -25.28
CA GLU A 311 -23.55 3.01 -26.44
C GLU A 311 -23.44 1.48 -26.50
N PRO A 312 -22.26 0.87 -26.30
CA PRO A 312 -22.13 -0.60 -26.37
C PRO A 312 -22.82 -1.34 -25.22
N TYR A 313 -23.23 -0.61 -24.18
CA TYR A 313 -23.68 -1.18 -22.91
C TYR A 313 -25.09 -0.70 -22.54
N LYS A 314 -25.80 0.03 -23.41
CA LYS A 314 -27.16 0.49 -23.12
C LYS A 314 -28.07 -0.69 -22.78
N GLY A 315 -28.84 -0.53 -21.70
CA GLY A 315 -29.91 -1.43 -21.32
C GLY A 315 -31.26 -0.94 -21.85
N ASP A 316 -32.26 -1.82 -21.77
CA ASP A 316 -33.63 -1.54 -22.24
C ASP A 316 -34.52 -0.89 -21.16
N GLU A 317 -34.05 -0.87 -19.90
CA GLU A 317 -34.79 -0.31 -18.77
C GLU A 317 -34.78 1.24 -18.80
N SER A 318 -35.79 1.84 -18.18
CA SER A 318 -35.86 3.28 -17.95
C SER A 318 -35.83 3.57 -16.45
N TYR A 319 -35.01 4.53 -16.03
CA TYR A 319 -34.89 4.94 -14.62
C TYR A 319 -35.24 6.42 -14.45
N THR A 320 -35.95 6.74 -13.38
CA THR A 320 -36.32 8.11 -13.00
C THR A 320 -35.28 8.77 -12.10
N GLY A 321 -34.47 7.98 -11.38
CA GLY A 321 -33.47 8.45 -10.42
C GLY A 321 -32.27 7.52 -10.25
N LEU A 322 -31.38 7.89 -9.33
CA LEU A 322 -30.13 7.20 -9.02
C LEU A 322 -30.32 5.85 -8.32
N VAL A 323 -31.47 5.64 -7.67
CA VAL A 323 -31.85 4.38 -7.03
C VAL A 323 -33.33 4.11 -7.25
N ASP A 324 -33.76 2.85 -7.13
CA ASP A 324 -35.19 2.50 -7.20
C ASP A 324 -35.91 2.76 -5.86
N ASP A 325 -35.24 2.46 -4.76
CA ASP A 325 -35.78 2.56 -3.41
C ASP A 325 -34.64 2.92 -2.43
N MET A 326 -34.72 4.07 -1.77
CA MET A 326 -33.76 4.47 -0.74
C MET A 326 -33.88 3.62 0.53
N GLY A 327 -35.01 2.94 0.74
CA GLY A 327 -35.30 2.06 1.86
C GLY A 327 -34.33 0.87 2.00
N VAL A 328 -33.65 0.50 0.91
CA VAL A 328 -32.62 -0.57 0.94
C VAL A 328 -31.34 -0.13 1.66
N TYR A 329 -31.12 1.18 1.83
CA TYR A 329 -29.92 1.74 2.45
C TYR A 329 -30.17 2.32 3.83
N VAL A 330 -31.35 2.91 4.05
CA VAL A 330 -31.71 3.67 5.26
C VAL A 330 -33.17 3.44 5.61
N ASN A 331 -33.52 3.62 6.88
CA ASN A 331 -34.91 3.71 7.29
C ASN A 331 -35.52 5.03 6.75
N ARG A 332 -36.51 4.89 5.87
CA ARG A 332 -37.20 6.02 5.21
C ARG A 332 -37.82 7.01 6.19
N GLU A 333 -38.27 6.55 7.35
CA GLU A 333 -38.91 7.40 8.37
C GLU A 333 -37.92 8.36 9.04
N ASN A 334 -36.63 8.03 9.00
CA ASN A 334 -35.56 8.78 9.64
C ASN A 334 -34.85 9.73 8.67
N VAL A 335 -35.33 9.86 7.42
CA VAL A 335 -34.74 10.74 6.40
C VAL A 335 -35.84 11.63 5.81
N LYS A 336 -35.54 12.90 5.57
CA LYS A 336 -36.48 13.85 4.96
C LYS A 336 -36.96 13.34 3.60
N SER A 337 -38.27 13.43 3.37
CA SER A 337 -38.92 12.86 2.17
C SER A 337 -38.42 13.47 0.86
N THR A 338 -38.02 14.74 0.87
CA THR A 338 -37.44 15.43 -0.30
C THR A 338 -36.07 14.88 -0.68
N ILE A 339 -35.25 14.44 0.29
CA ILE A 339 -33.98 13.75 0.02
C ILE A 339 -34.27 12.40 -0.67
N ILE A 340 -35.25 11.65 -0.16
CA ILE A 340 -35.66 10.37 -0.76
C ILE A 340 -36.17 10.59 -2.18
N GLU A 341 -37.06 11.57 -2.38
CA GLU A 341 -37.63 11.91 -3.69
C GLU A 341 -36.53 12.28 -4.70
N PHE A 342 -35.51 13.03 -4.28
CA PHE A 342 -34.37 13.38 -5.15
C PHE A 342 -33.59 12.15 -5.64
N TYR A 343 -33.31 11.18 -4.77
CA TYR A 343 -32.56 9.98 -5.16
C TYR A 343 -33.38 9.03 -6.05
N GLU A 344 -34.70 8.95 -5.84
CA GLU A 344 -35.62 8.09 -6.60
C GLU A 344 -36.11 8.74 -7.91
N ASN A 345 -36.13 10.08 -7.98
CA ASN A 345 -36.65 10.86 -9.11
C ASN A 345 -35.70 11.98 -9.54
N THR A 346 -34.40 11.70 -9.58
CA THR A 346 -33.32 12.67 -9.86
C THR A 346 -33.52 13.48 -11.15
N THR A 347 -34.15 12.89 -12.17
CA THR A 347 -34.45 13.58 -13.45
C THR A 347 -35.43 14.76 -13.29
N GLN A 348 -36.19 14.82 -12.20
CA GLN A 348 -37.14 15.89 -11.86
C GLN A 348 -36.49 17.07 -11.13
N TYR A 349 -35.16 17.10 -10.99
CA TYR A 349 -34.46 18.17 -10.28
C TYR A 349 -33.45 18.88 -11.18
N HIS A 350 -33.28 20.18 -10.96
CA HIS A 350 -32.14 20.97 -11.41
C HIS A 350 -31.02 20.87 -10.37
N LEU A 351 -29.80 20.62 -10.84
CA LEU A 351 -28.60 20.52 -10.00
C LEU A 351 -27.66 21.67 -10.33
N PHE A 352 -27.34 22.49 -9.33
CA PHE A 352 -26.29 23.51 -9.43
C PHE A 352 -25.10 23.09 -8.59
N SER A 353 -23.89 23.42 -9.04
CA SER A 353 -22.65 23.11 -8.33
C SER A 353 -21.72 24.30 -8.24
N GLU A 354 -21.00 24.39 -7.11
CA GLU A 354 -19.91 25.33 -6.86
C GLU A 354 -18.68 24.53 -6.44
N VAL A 355 -17.60 24.59 -7.23
CA VAL A 355 -16.39 23.79 -7.03
C VAL A 355 -15.32 24.61 -6.31
N HIS A 356 -14.93 24.16 -5.12
CA HIS A 356 -13.96 24.82 -4.26
C HIS A 356 -12.69 23.96 -4.09
N TRP A 357 -11.66 24.29 -4.85
CA TRP A 357 -10.32 23.70 -4.70
C TRP A 357 -9.55 24.32 -3.55
N TYR A 358 -8.90 23.50 -2.73
CA TYR A 358 -8.00 24.00 -1.70
C TYR A 358 -6.74 24.60 -2.33
N PRO A 359 -6.15 25.68 -1.76
CA PRO A 359 -5.05 26.42 -2.37
C PRO A 359 -3.84 25.54 -2.78
N TRP A 360 -3.50 24.55 -1.97
CA TRP A 360 -2.36 23.65 -2.23
C TRP A 360 -2.60 22.71 -3.42
N PHE A 361 -3.86 22.43 -3.77
CA PHE A 361 -4.23 21.53 -4.87
C PHE A 361 -4.53 22.26 -6.18
N LYS A 362 -4.75 23.59 -6.14
CA LYS A 362 -5.04 24.40 -7.33
C LYS A 362 -4.05 24.21 -8.49
N PRO A 363 -2.71 24.17 -8.29
CA PRO A 363 -1.78 23.94 -9.40
C PRO A 363 -2.01 22.59 -10.09
N ILE A 364 -2.31 21.54 -9.31
CA ILE A 364 -2.61 20.20 -9.82
C ILE A 364 -3.94 20.21 -10.56
N ALA A 365 -4.96 20.86 -10.01
CA ALA A 365 -6.27 21.00 -10.64
C ALA A 365 -6.20 21.74 -11.99
N ALA A 366 -5.35 22.78 -12.11
CA ALA A 366 -5.17 23.51 -13.37
C ALA A 366 -4.58 22.62 -14.48
N VAL A 367 -3.54 21.83 -14.15
CA VAL A 367 -2.94 20.87 -15.08
C VAL A 367 -3.95 19.76 -15.42
N TYR A 368 -4.64 19.25 -14.41
CA TYR A 368 -5.63 18.20 -14.59
C TYR A 368 -6.81 18.66 -15.46
N GLY A 369 -7.24 19.93 -15.36
CA GLY A 369 -8.31 20.50 -16.18
C GLY A 369 -8.06 20.35 -17.69
N VAL A 370 -6.82 20.59 -18.14
CA VAL A 370 -6.45 20.42 -19.56
C VAL A 370 -6.56 18.97 -20.01
N ILE A 371 -6.24 18.04 -19.11
CA ILE A 371 -6.30 16.59 -19.38
C ILE A 371 -7.77 16.12 -19.32
N SER A 372 -8.53 16.53 -18.32
CA SER A 372 -9.91 16.11 -18.08
C SER A 372 -10.86 16.62 -19.17
N GLN A 373 -10.59 17.78 -19.77
CA GLN A 373 -11.34 18.25 -20.95
C GLN A 373 -11.25 17.27 -22.12
N ARG A 374 -10.07 16.66 -22.33
CA ARG A 374 -9.88 15.66 -23.39
C ARG A 374 -10.45 14.30 -23.00
N ILE A 375 -10.30 13.92 -21.73
CA ILE A 375 -10.81 12.63 -21.22
C ILE A 375 -12.34 12.63 -21.13
N GLN A 376 -12.97 13.79 -20.88
CA GLN A 376 -14.40 13.93 -20.66
C GLN A 376 -14.93 13.11 -19.47
N GLN A 377 -14.17 13.12 -18.37
CA GLN A 377 -14.51 12.47 -17.10
C GLN A 377 -13.79 13.17 -15.96
N LEU A 378 -14.48 13.34 -14.81
CA LEU A 378 -14.00 14.14 -13.67
C LEU A 378 -13.60 15.57 -14.09
N ASN A 379 -14.23 16.14 -15.12
CA ASN A 379 -13.86 17.42 -15.72
C ASN A 379 -14.41 18.62 -14.92
N LEU A 380 -14.02 18.71 -13.64
CA LEU A 380 -14.54 19.71 -12.73
C LEU A 380 -14.03 21.13 -13.05
N PRO A 381 -14.90 22.15 -12.98
CA PRO A 381 -14.50 23.55 -13.12
C PRO A 381 -13.38 23.95 -12.15
N TYR A 382 -12.46 24.78 -12.65
CA TYR A 382 -11.43 25.41 -11.80
C TYR A 382 -12.00 26.59 -10.99
N SER A 383 -13.02 27.27 -11.54
CA SER A 383 -13.70 28.39 -10.90
C SER A 383 -14.80 27.90 -9.95
N SER A 384 -15.02 28.62 -8.86
CA SER A 384 -16.12 28.38 -7.91
C SER A 384 -17.43 29.06 -8.33
N LYS A 385 -17.59 29.40 -9.62
CA LYS A 385 -18.83 30.00 -10.12
C LYS A 385 -19.95 28.96 -10.09
N LYS A 386 -21.08 29.33 -9.47
CA LYS A 386 -22.30 28.53 -9.50
C LYS A 386 -22.73 28.25 -10.94
N THR A 387 -22.78 26.98 -11.28
CA THR A 387 -23.08 26.53 -12.64
C THR A 387 -24.06 25.36 -12.59
N GLU A 388 -25.03 25.37 -13.50
CA GLU A 388 -25.98 24.28 -13.64
C GLU A 388 -25.30 23.05 -14.26
N MET A 389 -25.55 21.89 -13.66
CA MET A 389 -25.18 20.59 -14.19
C MET A 389 -26.43 19.94 -14.75
N THR A 390 -26.55 19.96 -16.08
CA THR A 390 -27.59 19.19 -16.77
C THR A 390 -27.20 17.71 -16.75
N GLY A 391 -28.18 16.81 -16.77
CA GLY A 391 -27.86 15.41 -16.85
C GLY A 391 -29.03 14.50 -17.11
N ASP A 392 -28.71 13.38 -17.74
CA ASP A 392 -29.64 12.33 -18.14
C ASP A 392 -29.25 11.02 -17.46
N ILE A 393 -30.25 10.16 -17.24
CA ILE A 393 -30.05 8.83 -16.66
C ILE A 393 -30.35 7.78 -17.73
N PHE A 394 -29.42 6.85 -17.92
CA PHE A 394 -29.53 5.75 -18.89
C PHE A 394 -29.35 4.41 -18.19
N ALA A 395 -30.09 3.38 -18.59
CA ALA A 395 -29.80 2.02 -18.18
C ALA A 395 -28.52 1.51 -18.83
N VAL A 396 -27.69 0.80 -18.07
CA VAL A 396 -26.39 0.31 -18.52
C VAL A 396 -26.11 -1.09 -17.97
N ASN A 397 -25.64 -1.99 -18.82
CA ASN A 397 -25.20 -3.33 -18.47
C ASN A 397 -23.67 -3.38 -18.32
N ASP A 398 -23.18 -3.31 -17.08
CA ASP A 398 -21.73 -3.29 -16.79
C ASP A 398 -21.22 -4.50 -15.99
N GLY A 399 -22.08 -5.50 -15.79
CA GLY A 399 -21.83 -6.69 -14.98
C GLY A 399 -22.36 -6.62 -13.55
N ARG A 400 -22.79 -5.44 -13.08
CA ARG A 400 -23.42 -5.25 -11.77
C ARG A 400 -24.96 -5.20 -11.89
N ILE A 401 -25.65 -5.30 -10.77
CA ILE A 401 -27.12 -5.35 -10.73
C ILE A 401 -27.73 -3.97 -11.02
N LYS A 402 -28.81 -3.91 -11.81
CA LYS A 402 -29.64 -2.71 -12.06
C LYS A 402 -28.85 -1.42 -12.25
N THR A 403 -27.81 -1.49 -13.09
CA THR A 403 -26.86 -0.39 -13.23
C THR A 403 -27.43 0.72 -14.10
N ARG A 404 -27.21 1.97 -13.67
CA ARG A 404 -27.65 3.16 -14.38
C ARG A 404 -26.52 4.19 -14.47
N ALA A 405 -26.34 4.77 -15.64
CA ALA A 405 -25.41 5.86 -15.85
C ALA A 405 -26.09 7.19 -15.61
N TRP A 406 -25.52 8.02 -14.75
CA TRP A 406 -25.83 9.44 -14.68
C TRP A 406 -24.78 10.22 -15.44
N LEU A 407 -25.16 10.67 -16.64
CA LEU A 407 -24.34 11.52 -17.50
C LEU A 407 -24.58 12.98 -17.10
N ARG A 408 -23.54 13.68 -16.69
CA ARG A 408 -23.63 15.10 -16.29
C ARG A 408 -22.80 15.98 -17.20
N LYS A 409 -23.39 17.09 -17.64
CA LYS A 409 -22.77 18.10 -18.51
C LYS A 409 -22.88 19.49 -17.90
N ILE A 410 -21.83 20.29 -18.09
CA ILE A 410 -21.87 21.74 -17.89
C ILE A 410 -21.75 22.35 -19.28
N GLU A 411 -22.75 23.14 -19.67
CA GLU A 411 -22.90 23.60 -21.05
C GLU A 411 -22.91 22.39 -22.02
N SER A 412 -21.88 22.23 -22.87
CA SER A 412 -21.74 21.09 -23.78
C SER A 412 -20.71 20.05 -23.33
N ASP A 413 -19.93 20.36 -22.29
CA ASP A 413 -18.83 19.51 -21.84
C ASP A 413 -19.32 18.43 -20.88
N VAL A 414 -18.97 17.18 -21.17
CA VAL A 414 -19.22 16.05 -20.26
C VAL A 414 -18.29 16.15 -19.06
N ILE A 415 -18.89 16.24 -17.88
CA ILE A 415 -18.19 16.38 -16.60
C ILE A 415 -18.03 15.03 -15.92
N PHE A 416 -19.13 14.26 -15.86
CA PHE A 416 -19.13 12.94 -15.23
C PHE A 416 -19.94 11.94 -16.04
N VAL A 417 -19.37 10.74 -16.15
CA VAL A 417 -20.12 9.50 -16.45
C VAL A 417 -20.00 8.61 -15.22
N ALA A 418 -21.05 8.57 -14.40
CA ALA A 418 -21.07 7.80 -13.16
C ALA A 418 -22.09 6.68 -13.24
N LEU A 419 -21.64 5.44 -13.06
CA LEU A 419 -22.44 4.22 -13.15
C LEU A 419 -22.85 3.77 -11.75
N TYR A 420 -24.10 4.01 -11.39
CA TYR A 420 -24.69 3.68 -10.09
C TYR A 420 -25.23 2.25 -10.09
N SER A 421 -24.88 1.51 -9.05
CA SER A 421 -25.36 0.17 -8.72
C SER A 421 -25.41 0.04 -7.19
N SER A 422 -26.01 -1.04 -6.70
CA SER A 422 -25.90 -1.44 -5.30
C SER A 422 -25.20 -2.79 -5.15
N HIS A 423 -24.76 -3.11 -3.94
CA HIS A 423 -24.47 -4.48 -3.53
C HIS A 423 -24.63 -4.66 -2.03
N GLU A 424 -24.82 -5.89 -1.60
CA GLU A 424 -25.03 -6.24 -0.20
C GLU A 424 -23.84 -7.03 0.35
N LYS A 425 -23.54 -6.80 1.63
CA LYS A 425 -22.63 -7.63 2.40
C LYS A 425 -23.09 -7.70 3.85
N GLY A 426 -23.53 -8.90 4.25
CA GLY A 426 -24.21 -9.09 5.53
C GLY A 426 -25.54 -8.35 5.52
N GLU A 427 -25.81 -7.56 6.56
CA GLU A 427 -27.04 -6.77 6.71
C GLU A 427 -26.92 -5.34 6.13
N LYS A 428 -25.81 -5.02 5.46
CA LYS A 428 -25.56 -3.69 4.90
C LYS A 428 -25.63 -3.69 3.39
N THR A 429 -26.33 -2.70 2.85
CA THR A 429 -26.34 -2.35 1.43
C THR A 429 -25.41 -1.15 1.20
N TYR A 430 -24.58 -1.25 0.17
CA TYR A 430 -23.63 -0.20 -0.21
C TYR A 430 -23.98 0.38 -1.57
N MET A 431 -23.90 1.71 -1.68
CA MET A 431 -23.99 2.38 -2.96
C MET A 431 -22.66 2.22 -3.69
N ASN A 432 -22.67 1.59 -4.86
CA ASN A 432 -21.50 1.21 -5.64
C ASN A 432 -21.47 2.00 -6.95
N ILE A 433 -20.60 3.01 -6.99
CA ILE A 433 -20.50 3.97 -8.08
C ILE A 433 -19.22 3.70 -8.85
N ALA A 434 -19.31 3.41 -10.14
CA ALA A 434 -18.15 3.27 -11.01
C ALA A 434 -18.00 4.48 -11.92
N LEU A 435 -16.80 5.04 -12.00
CA LEU A 435 -16.42 6.11 -12.90
C LEU A 435 -15.38 5.55 -13.86
N PRO A 436 -15.76 5.19 -15.10
CA PRO A 436 -14.82 4.72 -16.10
C PRO A 436 -13.71 5.74 -16.33
N LEU A 437 -12.47 5.28 -16.31
CA LEU A 437 -11.26 6.07 -16.58
C LEU A 437 -10.51 5.45 -17.77
N PRO A 438 -9.52 6.13 -18.37
CA PRO A 438 -8.70 5.52 -19.40
C PRO A 438 -8.02 4.24 -18.90
N PHE A 439 -8.40 3.11 -19.52
CA PHE A 439 -7.92 1.75 -19.23
C PHE A 439 -8.20 1.24 -17.80
N ALA A 440 -8.98 1.97 -17.01
CA ALA A 440 -9.23 1.71 -15.60
C ALA A 440 -10.67 2.09 -15.22
N SER A 441 -11.08 1.84 -13.99
CA SER A 441 -12.32 2.38 -13.44
C SER A 441 -12.11 2.78 -11.98
N MET A 442 -12.60 3.96 -11.59
CA MET A 442 -12.61 4.37 -10.20
C MET A 442 -13.93 3.93 -9.58
N ILE A 443 -13.90 3.18 -8.49
CA ILE A 443 -15.09 2.65 -7.82
C ILE A 443 -15.23 3.34 -6.46
N GLY A 444 -16.27 4.13 -6.28
CA GLY A 444 -16.70 4.67 -4.99
C GLY A 444 -17.71 3.74 -4.35
N ILE A 445 -17.37 3.16 -3.21
CA ILE A 445 -18.29 2.38 -2.38
C ILE A 445 -18.65 3.23 -1.16
N LEU A 446 -19.92 3.58 -1.02
CA LEU A 446 -20.42 4.48 0.00
C LEU A 446 -21.39 3.76 0.95
N GLU A 447 -21.20 3.96 2.25
CA GLU A 447 -22.22 3.70 3.26
C GLU A 447 -23.12 4.91 3.41
N LEU A 448 -24.41 4.67 3.60
CA LEU A 448 -25.41 5.70 3.88
C LEU A 448 -25.75 5.66 5.37
N HIS A 449 -25.79 6.83 6.00
CA HIS A 449 -26.07 7.00 7.42
C HIS A 449 -27.13 8.07 7.63
N GLU A 450 -28.19 7.70 8.33
CA GLU A 450 -29.20 8.61 8.86
C GLU A 450 -28.59 9.52 9.93
N GLN A 451 -29.01 10.78 9.99
CA GLN A 451 -28.60 11.74 11.02
C GLN A 451 -29.82 12.20 11.83
N ASN A 452 -29.59 12.63 13.08
CA ASN A 452 -30.62 12.94 14.08
C ASN A 452 -31.72 13.97 13.67
N ASN A 453 -31.57 14.65 12.52
CA ASN A 453 -32.51 15.67 12.03
C ASN A 453 -33.16 15.31 10.68
N GLY A 454 -33.08 14.04 10.24
CA GLY A 454 -33.58 13.64 8.92
C GLY A 454 -32.58 13.83 7.78
N ASN A 455 -31.35 14.25 8.09
CA ASN A 455 -30.31 14.51 7.10
C ASN A 455 -29.62 13.21 6.70
N LEU A 456 -29.01 13.20 5.52
CA LEU A 456 -28.36 12.01 4.97
C LEU A 456 -26.86 12.22 4.81
N LEU A 457 -26.05 11.27 5.28
CA LEU A 457 -24.61 11.23 5.07
C LEU A 457 -24.22 10.01 4.24
N LEU A 458 -23.60 10.21 3.08
CA LEU A 458 -22.89 9.18 2.36
C LEU A 458 -21.40 9.29 2.69
N THR A 459 -20.74 8.17 2.96
CA THR A 459 -19.31 8.18 3.25
C THR A 459 -18.60 6.97 2.68
N SER A 460 -17.42 7.23 2.11
CA SER A 460 -16.47 6.17 1.74
C SER A 460 -15.62 5.72 2.95
N ARG A 461 -15.91 6.22 4.15
CA ARG A 461 -15.16 5.91 5.37
C ARG A 461 -15.84 4.77 6.14
N GLY A 462 -15.42 3.55 5.82
CA GLY A 462 -15.85 2.35 6.52
C GLY A 462 -15.04 2.04 7.79
N ASN A 463 -15.63 1.25 8.69
CA ASN A 463 -14.87 0.55 9.75
C ASN A 463 -14.11 -0.67 9.17
N GLY A 464 -13.37 -1.41 10.01
CA GLY A 464 -12.49 -2.50 9.54
C GLY A 464 -13.16 -3.67 8.80
N ASN A 465 -14.50 -3.79 8.84
CA ASN A 465 -15.26 -4.82 8.11
C ASN A 465 -16.08 -4.27 6.92
N SER A 466 -16.11 -2.95 6.76
CA SER A 466 -16.88 -2.25 5.74
C SER A 466 -16.17 -2.27 4.39
N ASP A 467 -16.94 -2.39 3.31
CA ASP A 467 -16.41 -2.28 1.95
C ASP A 467 -16.25 -0.82 1.49
N ALA A 468 -16.72 0.15 2.29
CA ALA A 468 -16.64 1.55 1.95
C ALA A 468 -15.19 2.02 1.73
N GLY A 469 -15.04 2.77 0.65
CA GLY A 469 -13.75 3.22 0.17
C GLY A 469 -13.82 3.65 -1.28
N ILE A 470 -12.75 4.31 -1.72
CA ILE A 470 -12.54 4.63 -3.12
C ILE A 470 -11.45 3.71 -3.62
N TYR A 471 -11.74 3.02 -4.72
CA TYR A 471 -10.88 2.02 -5.32
C TYR A 471 -10.57 2.39 -6.76
N LEU A 472 -9.43 1.94 -7.26
CA LEU A 472 -9.08 1.97 -8.67
C LEU A 472 -8.98 0.53 -9.15
N THR A 473 -9.70 0.19 -10.21
CA THR A 473 -9.64 -1.12 -10.84
C THR A 473 -8.89 -1.02 -12.16
N PHE A 474 -7.95 -1.94 -12.36
CA PHE A 474 -7.29 -2.15 -13.64
C PHE A 474 -7.39 -3.64 -13.96
N ARG A 475 -8.27 -3.99 -14.90
CA ARG A 475 -8.65 -5.39 -15.19
C ARG A 475 -9.11 -6.09 -13.91
N ASN A 476 -8.40 -7.13 -13.47
CA ASN A 476 -8.74 -7.93 -12.29
C ASN A 476 -8.03 -7.45 -11.01
N ILE A 477 -7.31 -6.33 -11.06
CA ILE A 477 -6.61 -5.79 -9.90
C ILE A 477 -7.41 -4.62 -9.34
N VAL A 478 -7.73 -4.70 -8.05
CA VAL A 478 -8.44 -3.66 -7.30
C VAL A 478 -7.48 -3.03 -6.31
N PHE A 479 -7.34 -1.71 -6.37
CA PHE A 479 -6.44 -0.92 -5.55
C PHE A 479 -7.23 0.03 -4.66
N LYS A 480 -7.00 0.05 -3.34
CA LYS A 480 -7.64 1.04 -2.48
C LYS A 480 -6.87 2.36 -2.57
N LEU A 481 -7.54 3.42 -3.01
CA LEU A 481 -6.93 4.76 -3.10
C LEU A 481 -6.91 5.42 -1.72
N PRO A 482 -5.93 6.30 -1.44
CA PRO A 482 -5.87 7.08 -0.20
C PRO A 482 -6.88 8.25 -0.22
N LEU A 483 -8.02 8.06 -0.88
CA LEU A 483 -9.08 9.04 -1.03
C LEU A 483 -10.22 8.75 -0.03
N GLN A 484 -10.85 9.82 0.43
CA GLN A 484 -12.04 9.75 1.27
C GLN A 484 -13.06 10.75 0.77
N GLU A 485 -14.30 10.31 0.67
CA GLU A 485 -15.46 11.09 0.25
C GLU A 485 -16.48 11.13 1.39
N HIS A 486 -17.03 12.32 1.61
CA HIS A 486 -18.16 12.56 2.51
C HIS A 486 -19.16 13.44 1.77
N PHE A 487 -20.39 12.98 1.62
CA PHE A 487 -21.46 13.69 0.97
C PHE A 487 -22.58 13.89 1.99
N PHE A 488 -22.78 15.12 2.44
CA PHE A 488 -23.81 15.47 3.40
C PHE A 488 -24.95 16.17 2.66
N ILE A 489 -26.18 15.68 2.81
CA ILE A 489 -27.38 16.28 2.21
C ILE A 489 -28.32 16.76 3.33
N ASP A 490 -28.81 17.97 3.15
CA ASP A 490 -29.81 18.61 4.00
C ASP A 490 -30.87 19.29 3.12
N GLU A 491 -31.95 19.72 3.75
CA GLU A 491 -33.07 20.44 3.16
C GLU A 491 -33.20 21.80 3.84
N GLU A 492 -33.30 22.86 3.04
CA GLU A 492 -33.65 24.20 3.48
C GLU A 492 -35.16 24.35 3.71
N PRO A 493 -35.62 25.30 4.55
CA PRO A 493 -37.04 25.48 4.86
C PRO A 493 -37.98 25.72 3.68
N ASN A 494 -37.45 26.13 2.53
CA ASN A 494 -38.18 26.36 1.28
C ASN A 494 -38.32 25.10 0.40
N GLY A 495 -37.85 23.93 0.87
CA GLY A 495 -37.87 22.66 0.12
C GLY A 495 -36.71 22.49 -0.88
N VAL A 496 -35.76 23.42 -0.91
CA VAL A 496 -34.52 23.29 -1.70
C VAL A 496 -33.55 22.38 -0.95
N LEU A 497 -32.96 21.40 -1.63
CA LEU A 497 -31.91 20.59 -1.01
C LEU A 497 -30.55 21.25 -1.21
N PHE A 498 -29.72 21.16 -0.18
CA PHE A 498 -28.32 21.54 -0.23
C PHE A 498 -27.45 20.32 0.08
N ALA A 499 -26.39 20.12 -0.69
CA ALA A 499 -25.45 19.06 -0.41
C ALA A 499 -23.99 19.52 -0.45
N ILE A 500 -23.20 19.04 0.51
CA ILE A 500 -21.76 19.31 0.61
C ILE A 500 -21.01 18.02 0.35
N HIS A 501 -20.23 18.01 -0.72
CA HIS A 501 -19.32 16.92 -1.06
C HIS A 501 -17.90 17.32 -0.70
N ARG A 502 -17.30 16.66 0.30
CA ARG A 502 -15.91 16.86 0.74
C ARG A 502 -15.03 15.68 0.35
N MET A 503 -13.94 15.99 -0.35
CA MET A 503 -12.92 15.04 -0.79
C MET A 503 -11.60 15.29 -0.07
N LYS A 504 -11.01 14.21 0.43
CA LYS A 504 -9.69 14.21 1.08
C LYS A 504 -8.77 13.21 0.42
N ILE A 505 -7.48 13.53 0.36
CA ILE A 505 -6.40 12.61 -0.03
C ILE A 505 -5.42 12.53 1.14
N PHE A 506 -5.08 11.32 1.60
CA PHE A 506 -4.30 11.10 2.83
C PHE A 506 -4.85 11.86 4.06
N SER A 507 -6.18 11.98 4.16
CA SER A 507 -6.90 12.76 5.18
C SER A 507 -6.71 14.28 5.10
N ILE A 508 -5.98 14.79 4.09
CA ILE A 508 -5.83 16.22 3.81
C ILE A 508 -6.95 16.62 2.83
N PRO A 509 -7.78 17.63 3.16
CA PRO A 509 -8.83 18.08 2.26
C PRO A 509 -8.22 18.77 1.03
N PHE A 510 -8.75 18.43 -0.15
CA PHE A 510 -8.27 18.99 -1.42
C PHE A 510 -9.38 19.58 -2.30
N LEU A 511 -10.63 19.14 -2.13
CA LEU A 511 -11.76 19.55 -2.94
C LEU A 511 -13.05 19.53 -2.10
N ASN A 512 -13.83 20.61 -2.20
CA ASN A 512 -15.21 20.66 -1.75
C ASN A 512 -16.11 21.03 -2.94
N ILE A 513 -17.29 20.43 -3.03
CA ILE A 513 -18.32 20.80 -4.00
C ILE A 513 -19.61 21.05 -3.25
N ASP A 514 -20.16 22.24 -3.40
CA ASP A 514 -21.43 22.63 -2.82
C ASP A 514 -22.51 22.54 -3.90
N TYR A 515 -23.58 21.81 -3.62
CA TYR A 515 -24.68 21.58 -4.54
C TYR A 515 -25.96 22.24 -4.04
N THR A 516 -26.65 22.94 -4.93
CA THR A 516 -28.04 23.35 -4.74
C THR A 516 -28.92 22.50 -5.65
N ILE A 517 -29.94 21.86 -5.11
CA ILE A 517 -30.81 20.95 -5.85
C ILE A 517 -32.24 21.49 -5.72
N VAL A 518 -32.83 21.85 -6.85
CA VAL A 518 -34.15 22.50 -6.92
C VAL A 518 -35.08 21.63 -7.74
N LYS A 519 -36.28 21.36 -7.25
CA LYS A 519 -37.28 20.60 -8.02
C LYS A 519 -37.70 21.38 -9.25
N LYS A 520 -37.81 20.71 -10.40
CA LYS A 520 -38.32 21.31 -11.63
C LYS A 520 -39.78 21.72 -11.42
N GLU A 521 -40.11 22.94 -11.78
CA GLU A 521 -41.51 23.35 -11.89
C GLU A 521 -42.08 22.69 -13.16
N ASN A 522 -43.23 22.01 -13.02
CA ASN A 522 -43.89 21.29 -14.10
C ASN A 522 -44.45 22.20 -15.19
#